data_AF-A0A1Z5KY91-F1
#
_entry.id   AF-A0A1Z5KY91-F1
#
_cell.length_a   1.000
_cell.length_b   1.000
_cell.length_c   1.000
_cell.angle_alpha   90.00
_cell.angle_beta   90.00
_cell.angle_gamma   90.00
#
_symmetry.space_group_name_H-M   'P 1'
#
loop_
_entity.id
_entity.type
_entity.pdbx_description
1 polymer ?
#
loop_
_entity_poly.entity_id
_entity_poly.type
_entity_poly.pdbx_seq_one_letter_code
_entity_poly.pdbx_strand_id
1 'polypeptide(L)'
;MYSVPLLSYPDPNLVTYNPPVPVRVSFRNLTPNTVIELQGRIRNTKRFAINLETKDGDIALHINPRFDCKRVVLNSFRCGKWDIEVHAPLTTVQGQEFSCKILVEEMEIPKGLPSTWKLRTVI
;
A
#
# COMPACT_ATOMS: atom_id res chain seq x y z
N MET A 1 22.02 16.02 29.13
CA MET A 1 20.70 15.35 29.05
C MET A 1 20.07 15.80 27.74
N TYR A 2 20.18 15.00 26.67
CA TYR A 2 19.61 15.36 25.38
C TYR A 2 18.16 14.90 25.36
N SER A 3 17.21 15.83 25.37
CA SER A 3 15.80 15.53 25.11
C SER A 3 15.68 15.09 23.66
N VAL A 4 15.36 13.82 23.44
CA VAL A 4 14.89 13.37 22.13
C VAL A 4 13.64 14.19 21.83
N PRO A 5 13.58 14.97 20.74
CA PRO A 5 12.34 15.63 20.37
C PRO A 5 11.30 14.53 20.22
N LEU A 6 10.14 14.69 20.86
CA LEU A 6 8.98 13.87 20.53
C LEU A 6 8.77 14.01 19.02
N LEU A 7 9.15 12.98 18.26
CA LEU A 7 8.82 12.89 16.85
C LEU A 7 7.30 12.92 16.80
N SER A 8 6.73 14.05 16.40
CA SER A 8 5.30 14.18 16.17
C SER A 8 4.93 13.15 15.11
N TYR A 9 4.15 12.14 15.47
CA TYR A 9 3.57 11.20 14.52
C TYR A 9 2.21 11.72 14.06
N PRO A 10 1.96 11.77 12.75
CA PRO A 10 2.91 11.53 11.65
C PRO A 10 3.92 12.70 11.49
N ASP A 11 5.10 12.44 10.89
CA ASP A 11 6.04 13.52 10.52
C ASP A 11 5.32 14.50 9.58
N PRO A 12 5.10 15.76 9.99
CA PRO A 12 4.30 16.71 9.21
C PRO A 12 4.89 16.99 7.82
N ASN A 13 6.19 16.73 7.60
CA ASN A 13 6.83 16.89 6.29
C ASN A 13 6.58 15.72 5.33
N LEU A 14 5.95 14.64 5.81
CA LEU A 14 5.66 13.43 5.04
C LEU A 14 4.16 13.22 4.81
N VAL A 15 3.31 14.16 5.24
CA VAL A 15 1.85 14.07 5.09
C VAL A 15 1.39 14.90 3.91
N THR A 16 0.53 14.33 3.08
CA THR A 16 -0.23 15.04 2.04
C THR A 16 -1.69 15.08 2.44
N TYR A 17 -2.26 16.29 2.61
CA TYR A 17 -3.66 16.46 2.99
C TYR A 17 -4.56 16.68 1.78
N ASN A 18 -5.70 15.99 1.76
CA ASN A 18 -6.77 16.15 0.78
C ASN A 18 -6.32 16.25 -0.69
N PRO A 19 -5.42 15.37 -1.19
CA PRO A 19 -5.02 15.42 -2.58
C PRO A 19 -6.21 15.08 -3.51
N PRO A 20 -6.28 15.68 -4.72
CA PRO A 20 -7.24 15.26 -5.72
C PRO A 20 -6.94 13.82 -6.17
N VAL A 21 -7.97 13.02 -6.42
CA VAL A 21 -7.83 11.64 -6.92
C VAL A 21 -8.10 11.63 -8.44
N PRO A 22 -7.20 11.07 -9.28
CA PRO A 22 -6.01 10.29 -8.91
C PRO A 22 -4.84 11.15 -8.40
N VAL A 23 -4.09 10.61 -7.44
CA VAL A 23 -2.87 11.23 -6.88
C VAL A 23 -1.68 10.29 -7.06
N ARG A 24 -0.52 10.86 -7.37
CA ARG A 24 0.78 10.17 -7.32
C ARG A 24 1.71 10.95 -6.41
N VAL A 25 2.21 10.31 -5.35
CA VAL A 25 3.12 10.91 -4.37
C VAL A 25 4.41 10.11 -4.37
N SER A 26 5.55 10.80 -4.45
CA SER A 26 6.87 10.18 -4.34
C SER A 26 7.21 10.00 -2.87
N PHE A 27 7.59 8.78 -2.49
CA PHE A 27 8.13 8.50 -1.17
C PHE A 27 9.64 8.75 -1.12
N ARG A 28 10.17 8.98 0.09
CA ARG A 28 11.59 8.72 0.37
C ARG A 28 11.85 7.22 0.25
N ASN A 29 13.12 6.81 0.31
CA ASN A 29 13.44 5.39 0.32
C ASN A 29 12.71 4.68 1.47
N LEU A 30 11.93 3.65 1.13
CA LEU A 30 11.24 2.82 2.10
C LEU A 30 12.24 1.83 2.71
N THR A 31 12.37 1.84 4.03
CA THR A 31 13.18 0.88 4.79
C THR A 31 12.27 -0.07 5.58
N PRO A 32 12.76 -1.24 6.01
CA PRO A 32 12.01 -2.06 6.98
C PRO A 32 11.50 -1.22 8.16
N ASN A 33 10.30 -1.54 8.62
CA ASN A 33 9.49 -0.82 9.61
C ASN A 33 8.92 0.53 9.15
N THR A 34 9.01 0.88 7.87
CA THR A 34 8.27 2.02 7.34
C THR A 34 6.77 1.70 7.31
N VAL A 35 5.94 2.60 7.84
CA VAL A 35 4.47 2.51 7.75
C VAL A 35 3.98 3.59 6.80
N ILE A 36 3.23 3.18 5.78
CA ILE A 36 2.49 4.08 4.90
C ILE A 36 1.02 4.04 5.34
N GLU A 37 0.49 5.17 5.77
CA GLU A 37 -0.90 5.29 6.20
C GLU A 37 -1.72 6.11 5.19
N LEU A 38 -2.82 5.56 4.72
CA LEU A 38 -3.81 6.23 3.90
C LEU A 38 -5.12 6.31 4.67
N GLN A 39 -5.68 7.50 4.77
CA GLN A 39 -7.00 7.75 5.33
C GLN A 39 -7.85 8.46 4.29
N GLY A 40 -9.14 8.14 4.24
CA GLY A 40 -10.05 8.81 3.34
C GLY A 40 -11.46 8.30 3.44
N ARG A 41 -12.32 8.76 2.53
CA ARG A 41 -13.71 8.34 2.42
C ARG A 41 -13.95 7.64 1.10
N ILE A 42 -14.55 6.45 1.16
CA ILE A 42 -14.92 5.69 -0.02
C ILE A 42 -16.12 6.38 -0.69
N ARG A 43 -15.92 6.86 -1.92
CA ARG A 43 -17.02 7.39 -2.75
C ARG A 43 -17.87 6.24 -3.30
N ASN A 44 -19.05 6.56 -3.85
CA ASN A 44 -19.84 5.58 -4.59
C ASN A 44 -19.11 5.18 -5.89
N THR A 45 -18.30 4.13 -5.82
CA THR A 45 -17.54 3.57 -6.94
C THR A 45 -17.65 2.04 -6.96
N LYS A 46 -17.53 1.43 -8.15
CA LYS A 46 -17.42 -0.02 -8.26
C LYS A 46 -16.08 -0.52 -7.71
N ARG A 47 -14.99 0.24 -7.92
CA ARG A 47 -13.61 -0.15 -7.62
C ARG A 47 -12.73 1.07 -7.38
N PHE A 48 -11.64 0.89 -6.65
CA PHE A 48 -10.52 1.84 -6.60
C PHE A 48 -9.20 1.09 -6.40
N ALA A 49 -8.06 1.73 -6.63
CA ALA A 49 -6.76 1.09 -6.49
C ALA A 49 -5.81 1.95 -5.65
N ILE A 50 -4.98 1.26 -4.87
CA ILE A 50 -3.78 1.80 -4.23
C ILE A 50 -2.61 1.02 -4.83
N ASN A 51 -1.70 1.73 -5.48
CA ASN A 51 -0.51 1.14 -6.10
C ASN A 51 0.74 1.66 -5.40
N LEU A 52 1.62 0.75 -4.99
CA LEU A 52 3.00 1.06 -4.66
C LEU A 52 3.85 0.80 -5.90
N GLU A 53 4.27 1.88 -6.54
CA GLU A 53 4.97 1.87 -7.83
C GLU A 53 6.47 2.06 -7.64
N THR A 54 7.24 1.30 -8.40
CA THR A 54 8.69 1.47 -8.50
C THR A 54 9.02 2.60 -9.48
N LYS A 55 10.26 3.11 -9.44
CA LYS A 55 10.73 4.12 -10.39
C LYS A 55 10.71 3.62 -11.84
N ASP A 56 10.83 2.31 -12.03
CA ASP A 56 10.87 1.66 -13.35
C ASP A 56 9.48 1.38 -13.92
N GLY A 57 8.42 1.73 -13.19
CA GLY A 57 7.02 1.61 -13.64
C GLY A 57 6.35 0.28 -13.27
N ASP A 58 7.06 -0.65 -12.63
CA ASP A 58 6.46 -1.85 -12.04
C ASP A 58 5.61 -1.48 -10.82
N ILE A 59 4.54 -2.26 -10.55
CA ILE A 59 3.70 -2.14 -9.35
C ILE A 59 4.11 -3.25 -8.39
N ALA A 60 4.87 -2.89 -7.35
CA ALA A 60 5.29 -3.83 -6.32
C ALA A 60 4.09 -4.36 -5.53
N LEU A 61 3.11 -3.50 -5.23
CA LEU A 61 1.88 -3.85 -4.53
C LEU A 61 0.68 -3.13 -5.15
N HIS A 62 -0.29 -3.90 -5.63
CA HIS A 62 -1.58 -3.44 -6.10
C HIS A 62 -2.65 -3.89 -5.10
N ILE A 63 -3.37 -2.94 -4.50
CA ILE A 63 -4.53 -3.21 -3.65
C ILE A 63 -5.76 -2.67 -4.37
N ASN A 64 -6.70 -3.55 -4.71
CA ASN A 64 -7.89 -3.19 -5.46
C ASN A 64 -9.16 -3.71 -4.82
N PRO A 65 -9.78 -2.92 -3.93
CA PRO A 65 -11.13 -3.21 -3.46
C PRO A 65 -12.14 -3.14 -4.61
N ARG A 66 -12.87 -4.24 -4.80
CA ARG A 66 -13.90 -4.43 -5.83
C ARG A 66 -15.26 -4.65 -5.16
N PHE A 67 -16.08 -3.61 -5.10
CA PHE A 67 -17.43 -3.65 -4.49
C PHE A 67 -18.40 -4.50 -5.33
N ASP A 68 -18.24 -4.47 -6.65
CA ASP A 68 -19.02 -5.26 -7.60
C ASP A 68 -18.73 -6.77 -7.52
N CYS A 69 -17.54 -7.17 -7.05
CA CYS A 69 -17.15 -8.57 -6.83
C CYS A 69 -17.05 -8.95 -5.35
N LYS A 70 -17.41 -8.03 -4.44
CA LYS A 70 -17.38 -8.16 -2.97
C LYS A 70 -16.04 -8.71 -2.42
N ARG A 71 -14.91 -8.25 -2.94
CA ARG A 71 -13.57 -8.69 -2.51
C ARG A 71 -12.51 -7.62 -2.69
N VAL A 72 -11.38 -7.78 -2.01
CA VAL A 72 -10.14 -7.07 -2.33
C VAL A 72 -9.27 -7.99 -3.17
N VAL A 73 -8.72 -7.47 -4.27
CA VAL A 73 -7.68 -8.14 -5.06
C VAL A 73 -6.34 -7.53 -4.72
N LEU A 74 -5.37 -8.39 -4.41
CA LEU A 74 -3.97 -8.07 -4.21
C LEU A 74 -3.18 -8.66 -5.38
N ASN A 75 -2.24 -7.90 -5.94
CA ASN A 75 -1.37 -8.39 -7.00
C ASN A 75 -0.07 -7.58 -7.09
N SER A 76 0.83 -7.99 -7.97
CA SER A 76 1.99 -7.24 -8.44
C SER A 76 1.98 -7.20 -9.97
N PHE A 77 2.54 -6.13 -10.55
CA PHE A 77 2.74 -5.98 -11.99
C PHE A 77 4.23 -5.79 -12.25
N ARG A 78 4.84 -6.73 -12.97
CA ARG A 78 6.27 -6.72 -13.27
C ARG A 78 6.54 -7.13 -14.69
N CYS A 79 7.50 -6.46 -15.34
CA CYS A 79 7.89 -6.76 -16.72
C CYS A 79 6.70 -6.81 -17.69
N GLY A 80 5.73 -5.91 -17.53
CA GLY A 80 4.57 -5.81 -18.42
C GLY A 80 3.44 -6.81 -18.14
N LYS A 81 3.49 -7.59 -17.05
CA LYS A 81 2.50 -8.63 -16.75
C LYS A 81 2.05 -8.57 -15.29
N TRP A 82 0.77 -8.86 -15.07
CA TRP A 82 0.21 -9.13 -13.75
C TRP A 82 0.62 -10.52 -13.29
N ASP A 83 0.98 -10.66 -12.01
CA ASP A 83 1.14 -11.96 -11.36
C ASP A 83 -0.23 -12.59 -11.02
N ILE A 84 -0.20 -13.71 -10.29
CA ILE A 84 -1.41 -14.41 -9.82
C ILE A 84 -2.11 -13.57 -8.75
N GLU A 85 -3.39 -13.27 -8.95
CA GLU A 85 -4.21 -12.54 -7.97
C GLU A 85 -4.32 -13.30 -6.63
N VAL A 86 -4.18 -12.58 -5.53
CA VAL A 86 -4.54 -13.02 -4.18
C VAL A 86 -5.83 -12.31 -3.78
N HIS A 87 -6.80 -13.04 -3.25
CA HIS A 87 -8.11 -12.48 -2.88
C HIS A 87 -8.23 -12.39 -1.35
N ALA A 88 -8.76 -11.26 -0.88
CA ALA A 88 -9.07 -11.03 0.52
C ALA A 88 -10.51 -10.53 0.70
N PRO A 89 -11.11 -10.68 1.90
CA PRO A 89 -12.43 -10.15 2.19
C PRO A 89 -12.52 -8.63 1.95
N LEU A 90 -13.67 -8.16 1.49
CA LEU A 90 -13.95 -6.72 1.41
C LEU A 90 -14.33 -6.19 2.79
N THR A 91 -13.44 -5.42 3.39
CA THR A 91 -13.63 -4.81 4.72
C THR A 91 -14.04 -3.33 4.67
N THR A 92 -14.09 -2.74 3.47
CA THR A 92 -14.49 -1.34 3.27
C THR A 92 -15.94 -1.23 2.81
N VAL A 93 -16.58 -0.10 3.14
CA VAL A 93 -17.99 0.18 2.82
C VAL A 93 -18.10 1.50 2.06
N GLN A 94 -18.88 1.51 0.97
CA GLN A 94 -19.13 2.73 0.21
C GLN A 94 -19.79 3.80 1.08
N GLY A 95 -19.33 5.04 0.98
CA GLY A 95 -19.82 6.16 1.77
C GLY A 95 -19.20 6.30 3.15
N GLN A 96 -18.42 5.32 3.62
CA GLN A 96 -17.72 5.34 4.91
C GLN A 96 -16.27 5.78 4.79
N GLU A 97 -15.71 6.21 5.91
CA GLU A 97 -14.28 6.42 6.07
C GLU A 97 -13.52 5.09 6.09
N PHE A 98 -12.26 5.12 5.67
CA PHE A 98 -11.36 3.98 5.72
C PHE A 98 -9.96 4.43 6.16
N SER A 99 -9.25 3.50 6.78
CA SER A 99 -7.81 3.58 7.00
C SER A 99 -7.15 2.35 6.36
N CYS A 100 -6.03 2.55 5.69
CA CYS A 100 -5.18 1.51 5.15
C CYS A 100 -3.76 1.76 5.62
N LYS A 101 -3.13 0.74 6.22
CA LYS A 101 -1.74 0.78 6.65
C LYS A 101 -0.97 -0.28 5.89
N ILE A 102 0.15 0.12 5.32
CA ILE A 102 1.09 -0.77 4.63
C ILE A 102 2.38 -0.73 5.44
N LEU A 103 2.70 -1.85 6.09
CA LEU A 103 3.96 -2.04 6.80
C LEU A 103 4.99 -2.62 5.84
N VAL A 104 6.12 -1.95 5.71
CA VAL A 104 7.28 -2.44 4.98
C VAL A 104 8.06 -3.34 5.93
N GLU A 105 8.08 -4.64 5.64
CA GLU A 105 8.85 -5.62 6.41
C GLU A 105 10.08 -6.06 5.63
N GLU A 106 11.16 -6.37 6.36
CA GLU A 106 12.27 -7.11 5.76
C GLU A 106 11.81 -8.53 5.49
N MET A 107 11.95 -8.98 4.26
CA MET A 107 11.67 -10.36 3.92
C MET A 107 12.93 -11.17 4.14
N GLU A 108 12.93 -12.04 5.14
CA GLU A 108 13.91 -13.11 5.20
C GLU A 108 13.66 -14.03 4.00
N ILE A 109 14.52 -13.94 2.98
CA ILE A 109 14.53 -14.92 1.89
C ILE A 109 14.97 -16.24 2.52
N PRO A 110 14.13 -17.31 2.52
CA PRO A 110 14.56 -18.60 3.03
C PRO A 110 15.81 -19.02 2.24
N LYS A 111 16.91 -19.32 2.94
CA LYS A 111 18.17 -19.74 2.32
C LYS A 111 17.89 -20.89 1.35
N GLY A 112 18.22 -20.70 0.07
CA GLY A 112 18.10 -21.73 -0.97
C GLY A 112 16.98 -21.55 -1.99
N LEU A 113 16.19 -20.47 -1.94
CA LEU A 113 15.25 -20.13 -3.01
C LEU A 113 15.85 -19.11 -3.99
N PRO A 114 15.59 -19.23 -5.31
CA PRO A 114 15.99 -18.21 -6.28
C PRO A 114 15.35 -16.86 -5.93
N SER A 115 16.09 -15.79 -6.21
CA SER A 115 15.77 -14.40 -5.89
C SER A 115 14.47 -13.92 -6.55
N THR A 116 13.33 -14.29 -5.98
CA THR A 116 12.03 -13.71 -6.31
C THR A 116 11.42 -13.21 -5.01
N TRP A 117 11.37 -11.88 -4.86
CA TRP A 117 10.70 -11.21 -3.77
C TRP A 117 9.25 -11.70 -3.67
N LYS A 118 8.86 -12.30 -2.53
CA LYS A 118 7.47 -12.62 -2.21
C LYS A 118 6.90 -11.59 -1.24
N LEU A 119 6.19 -10.57 -1.72
CA LEU A 119 5.46 -9.69 -0.80
C LEU A 119 4.52 -10.52 0.09
N ARG A 120 4.80 -10.55 1.40
CA ARG A 120 3.79 -10.90 2.40
C ARG A 120 3.06 -9.62 2.74
N THR A 121 1.79 -9.55 2.39
CA THR A 121 0.89 -8.49 2.89
C THR A 121 0.32 -8.97 4.21
N VAL A 122 0.70 -8.34 5.32
CA VAL A 122 -0.06 -8.42 6.57
C VAL A 122 -1.19 -7.41 6.42
N ILE A 123 -2.44 -7.88 6.40
CA ILE A 123 -3.67 -7.06 6.40
C ILE A 123 -4.02 -6.74 7.84
#